data_AF-R6LNB4-F1
#
_entry.id   AF-R6LNB4-F1
#
_cell.length_a   1.000
_cell.length_b   1.000
_cell.length_c   1.000
_cell.angle_alpha   90.00
_cell.angle_beta   90.00
_cell.angle_gamma   90.00
#
_symmetry.space_group_name_H-M   'P 1'
#
loop_
_entity.id
_entity.type
_entity.pdbx_description
1 polymer ?
#
loop_
_entity_poly.entity_id
_entity_poly.type
_entity_poly.pdbx_seq_one_letter_code
_entity_poly.pdbx_strand_id
1 'polypeptide(L)' 'MEESFSGYCRAIDAARLVLCEESGGEWDIDCNFENCDYAHSCPIGRQIAALLEREGGTPA' A
#
# COMPACT_ATOMS: atom_id res chain seq x y z
N MET A 1 1.14 1.63 14.22
CA MET A 1 0.95 2.99 13.61
C MET A 1 -0.15 2.91 12.55
N GLU A 2 -0.87 3.97 12.19
CA GLU A 2 -1.83 3.93 11.07
C GLU A 2 -1.55 5.05 10.04
N GLU A 3 -1.49 4.69 8.75
CA GLU A 3 -1.40 5.62 7.63
C GLU A 3 -2.39 5.26 6.51
N SER A 4 -2.80 6.26 5.73
CA SER A 4 -3.68 6.04 4.57
C SER A 4 -3.14 6.68 3.31
N PHE A 5 -3.28 5.97 2.20
CA PHE A 5 -2.84 6.41 0.88
C PHE A 5 -4.00 6.42 -0.09
N SER A 6 -4.09 7.48 -0.90
CA SER A 6 -5.13 7.59 -1.91
C SER A 6 -4.55 7.90 -3.28
N GLY A 7 -5.22 7.40 -4.30
CA GLY A 7 -4.82 7.62 -5.68
C GLY A 7 -5.72 6.89 -6.67
N TYR A 8 -5.49 7.13 -7.95
CA TYR A 8 -6.15 6.37 -9.01
C TYR A 8 -5.64 4.92 -9.02
N CYS A 9 -6.57 3.97 -8.97
CA CYS A 9 -6.30 2.54 -9.03
C CYS A 9 -6.83 1.97 -10.35
N ARG A 10 -5.91 1.53 -11.21
CA ARG A 10 -6.25 0.98 -12.52
C ARG A 10 -7.04 -0.34 -12.45
N ALA A 11 -6.90 -1.12 -11.39
CA ALA A 11 -7.63 -2.37 -11.22
C ALA A 11 -9.16 -2.16 -11.09
N ILE A 12 -9.57 -1.01 -10.55
CA ILE A 12 -10.99 -0.65 -10.38
C ILE A 12 -11.42 0.54 -11.24
N ASP A 13 -10.49 1.07 -12.05
CA ASP A 13 -10.70 2.27 -12.88
C ASP A 13 -11.29 3.46 -12.10
N ALA A 14 -10.86 3.64 -10.86
CA ALA A 14 -11.42 4.62 -9.94
C ALA A 14 -10.40 5.05 -8.86
N ALA A 15 -10.74 6.08 -8.09
CA ALA A 15 -9.98 6.43 -6.90
C ALA A 15 -10.11 5.32 -5.85
N ARG A 16 -8.99 4.96 -5.22
CA ARG A 16 -8.93 4.03 -4.09
C ARG A 16 -8.24 4.69 -2.90
N LEU A 17 -8.77 4.43 -1.72
CA LEU A 17 -8.11 4.66 -0.44
C LEU A 17 -7.60 3.32 0.08
N VAL A 18 -6.37 3.27 0.58
CA VAL A 18 -5.76 2.09 1.20
C VAL A 18 -5.32 2.47 2.59
N LEU A 19 -5.66 1.64 3.56
CA LEU A 19 -5.22 1.74 4.94
C LEU A 19 -4.00 0.83 5.15
N CYS A 20 -3.01 1.32 5.90
CA CYS A 20 -1.83 0.58 6.32
C CYS A 20 -1.73 0.70 7.85
N GLU A 21 -1.86 -0.42 8.56
CA GLU A 21 -1.80 -0.49 10.01
C GLU A 21 -0.61 -1.34 10.44
N GLU A 22 0.31 -0.75 11.21
CA GLU A 22 1.43 -1.45 11.82
C GLU A 22 1.02 -2.01 13.18
N SER A 23 1.31 -3.30 13.38
CA SER A 23 1.11 -4.03 14.63
C SER A 23 2.28 -4.99 14.86
N GLY A 24 3.15 -4.64 15.81
CA GLY A 24 4.22 -5.53 16.25
C GLY A 24 5.34 -5.75 15.22
N GLY A 25 5.57 -4.78 14.33
CA GLY A 25 6.58 -4.84 13.27
C GLY A 25 6.06 -5.41 11.93
N GLU A 26 4.82 -5.84 11.87
CA GLU A 26 4.12 -6.26 10.65
C GLU A 26 3.13 -5.17 10.21
N TRP A 27 2.98 -5.00 8.89
CA TRP A 27 2.03 -4.05 8.30
C TRP A 27 0.85 -4.79 7.68
N ASP A 28 -0.34 -4.59 8.23
CA ASP A 28 -1.60 -4.97 7.59
C ASP A 28 -1.98 -3.89 6.57
N ILE A 29 -2.16 -4.30 5.31
CA ILE A 29 -2.36 -3.40 4.17
C ILE A 29 -3.62 -3.82 3.43
N ASP A 30 -4.64 -2.96 3.39
CA ASP A 30 -5.91 -3.21 2.67
C ASP A 30 -5.75 -3.02 1.14
N CYS A 31 -4.67 -3.58 0.60
CA CYS A 31 -4.35 -3.68 -0.81
C CYS A 31 -3.24 -4.71 -1.04
N ASN A 32 -3.53 -5.74 -1.84
CA ASN A 32 -2.53 -6.67 -2.32
C ASN A 32 -1.72 -6.08 -3.49
N PHE A 33 -1.02 -4.97 -3.25
CA PHE A 33 -0.31 -4.23 -4.30
C PHE A 33 0.89 -5.00 -4.87
N GLU A 34 1.52 -5.88 -4.09
CA GLU A 34 2.66 -6.69 -4.51
C GLU A 34 2.32 -7.68 -5.63
N ASN A 35 1.10 -8.21 -5.62
CA ASN A 35 0.59 -9.15 -6.62
C ASN A 35 -0.31 -8.49 -7.67
N CYS A 36 -0.34 -7.15 -7.73
CA CYS A 36 -1.17 -6.42 -8.67
C CYS A 36 -0.50 -6.32 -10.05
N ASP A 37 -1.21 -6.66 -11.13
CA ASP A 37 -0.72 -6.53 -12.52
C ASP A 37 -0.26 -5.09 -12.86
N TYR A 38 -0.79 -4.10 -12.15
CA TYR A 38 -0.50 -2.70 -12.35
C TYR A 38 0.54 -2.13 -11.36
N ALA A 39 1.14 -2.95 -10.51
CA ALA A 39 2.04 -2.54 -9.42
C ALA A 39 3.14 -1.55 -9.89
N HIS A 40 3.76 -1.85 -11.03
CA HIS A 40 4.82 -1.02 -11.63
C HIS A 40 4.41 0.45 -11.90
N SER A 41 3.12 0.70 -12.11
CA SER A 41 2.54 2.02 -12.41
C SER A 41 1.61 2.55 -11.32
N CYS A 42 1.41 1.80 -10.23
CA CYS A 42 0.43 2.13 -9.19
C CYS A 42 0.96 3.27 -8.29
N PRO A 43 0.31 4.45 -8.25
CA PRO A 43 0.76 5.54 -7.39
C PRO A 43 0.63 5.18 -5.90
N ILE A 44 -0.41 4.44 -5.53
CA ILE A 44 -0.65 3.97 -4.16
C ILE A 44 0.46 2.98 -3.75
N GLY A 45 0.73 1.97 -4.60
CA GLY A 45 1.78 0.97 -4.32
C GLY A 45 3.17 1.58 -4.11
N ARG A 46 3.51 2.66 -4.84
CA ARG A 46 4.76 3.40 -4.62
C ARG A 46 4.82 4.09 -3.25
N GLN A 47 3.70 4.65 -2.79
CA GLN A 47 3.63 5.31 -1.48
C GLN A 47 3.75 4.29 -0.34
N ILE A 48 3.11 3.13 -0.50
CA ILE A 48 3.21 2.01 0.45
C ILE A 48 4.64 1.45 0.48
N ALA A 49 5.28 1.24 -0.67
CA ALA A 49 6.67 0.80 -0.71
C ALA A 49 7.61 1.80 0.03
N ALA A 50 7.42 3.10 -0.18
CA ALA A 50 8.18 4.13 0.54
C ALA A 50 7.90 4.16 2.06
N LEU A 51 6.68 3.78 2.49
CA LEU A 51 6.36 3.55 3.90
C LEU A 51 7.14 2.37 4.47
N LEU A 52 7.13 1.22 3.78
CA LEU A 52 7.83 0.04 4.26
C LEU A 52 9.35 0.24 4.31
N GLU A 53 9.91 0.98 3.35
CA GLU A 53 11.33 1.35 3.34
C GLU A 53 11.71 2.29 4.50
N ARG A 54 10.85 3.25 4.87
CA ARG A 54 11.15 4.21 5.94
C ARG A 54 10.98 3.63 7.34
N GLU A 55 9.95 2.82 7.56
CA GLU A 55 9.58 2.33 8.91
C GLU A 55 10.21 0.97 9.22
N GLY A 56 10.66 0.21 8.21
CA GLY A 56 11.32 -1.08 8.43
C GLY A 56 10.37 -2.14 8.97
N GLY A 57 9.48 -2.64 8.11
CA GLY A 57 8.56 -3.75 8.41
C GLY A 57 8.21 -4.54 7.16
N THR A 58 7.62 -5.71 7.34
CA THR A 58 7.14 -6.56 6.24
C THR A 58 5.62 -6.49 6.13
N PRO A 59 5.05 -6.53 4.92
CA PRO A 59 3.62 -6.78 4.73
C PRO A 59 3.21 -8.09 5.42
N ALA A 60 2.05 -8.09 6.09
CA ALA A 60 1.44 -9.25 6.71
C ALA A 60 0.83 -10.23 5.69
#